data_AF-A0A7C0VRK5-F1
#
_entry.id   AF-A0A7C0VRK5-F1
#
_cell.length_a   1.000
_cell.length_b   1.000
_cell.length_c   1.000
_cell.angle_alpha   90.00
_cell.angle_beta   90.00
_cell.angle_gamma   90.00
#
_symmetry.space_group_name_H-M   'P 1'
#
loop_
_entity.id
_entity.type
_entity.pdbx_description
1 polymer ?
#
loop_
_entity_poly.entity_id
_entity_poly.type
_entity_poly.pdbx_seq_one_letter_code
_entity_poly.pdbx_strand_id
1 'polypeptide(L)' 'MNQPGKRVILQGNEASARGAIEGGVQVAVGYPGTPSSEVVETLSLVAKDLGFHAEWAINEKVAFDVAVGAASVG' A
#
# COMPACT_ATOMS: atom_id res chain seq x y z
N MET A 1 -1.28 2.20 -17.69
CA MET A 1 -0.43 1.01 -17.41
C MET A 1 -1.20 -0.31 -17.48
N ASN A 2 -2.52 -0.31 -17.30
CA ASN A 2 -3.30 -1.54 -17.05
C ASN A 2 -3.78 -2.21 -18.34
N GLN A 3 -2.85 -2.63 -19.21
CA GLN A 3 -3.17 -3.49 -20.35
C GLN A 3 -2.57 -4.88 -20.10
N PRO A 4 -3.37 -5.96 -20.19
CA PRO A 4 -2.85 -7.33 -20.06
C PRO A 4 -1.67 -7.59 -21.00
N GLY A 5 -0.61 -8.22 -20.48
CA GLY A 5 0.61 -8.54 -21.25
C GLY A 5 1.56 -7.36 -21.50
N LYS A 6 1.23 -6.14 -21.08
CA LYS A 6 2.11 -4.98 -21.19
C LYS A 6 3.24 -5.07 -20.16
N ARG A 7 4.49 -4.96 -20.62
CA ARG A 7 5.66 -4.82 -19.75
C ARG A 7 5.89 -3.35 -19.41
N VAL A 8 6.14 -3.06 -18.15
CA VAL A 8 6.47 -1.73 -17.64
C VAL A 8 7.67 -1.86 -16.71
N ILE A 9 8.49 -0.81 -16.63
CA ILE A 9 9.55 -0.69 -15.65
C ILE A 9 8.96 0.06 -14.45
N LEU A 10 9.17 -0.46 -13.26
CA LEU A 10 8.71 0.13 -12.00
C LEU A 10 9.90 0.18 -11.03
N GLN A 11 9.91 1.16 -10.13
CA GLN A 11 10.72 1.03 -8.92
C GLN A 11 10.24 -0.17 -8.09
N GLY A 12 11.12 -0.74 -7.26
CA GLY A 12 10.76 -1.86 -6.38
C GLY A 12 9.57 -1.55 -5.47
N ASN A 13 9.52 -0.34 -4.91
CA ASN A 13 8.42 0.09 -4.03
C ASN A 13 7.09 0.24 -4.79
N GLU A 14 7.12 0.79 -6.00
CA GLU A 14 5.94 0.84 -6.88
C GLU A 14 5.47 -0.55 -7.28
N ALA A 15 6.39 -1.48 -7.54
CA ALA A 15 6.07 -2.87 -7.83
C ALA A 15 5.42 -3.58 -6.62
N SER A 16 5.90 -3.33 -5.41
CA SER A 16 5.28 -3.82 -4.16
C SER A 16 3.88 -3.25 -3.95
N ALA A 17 3.69 -1.94 -4.12
CA ALA A 17 2.39 -1.28 -4.04
C ALA A 17 1.41 -1.86 -5.08
N ARG A 18 1.89 -2.08 -6.31
CA ARG A 18 1.12 -2.71 -7.36
C ARG A 18 0.70 -4.13 -7.02
N GLY A 19 1.62 -4.92 -6.46
CA GLY A 19 1.33 -6.27 -5.98
C GLY A 19 0.25 -6.30 -4.90
N ALA A 20 0.27 -5.35 -3.96
CA ALA A 20 -0.77 -5.23 -2.94
C ALA A 20 -2.15 -4.91 -3.55
N ILE A 21 -2.21 -3.99 -4.52
CA ILE A 21 -3.45 -3.64 -5.24
C ILE A 21 -4.00 -4.87 -5.99
N GLU A 22 -3.15 -5.56 -6.76
CA GLU A 22 -3.55 -6.75 -7.50
C GLU A 22 -3.94 -7.92 -6.57
N GLY A 23 -3.39 -7.96 -5.35
CA GLY A 23 -3.76 -8.87 -4.29
C GLY A 23 -5.05 -8.52 -3.54
N GLY A 24 -5.70 -7.39 -3.87
CA GLY A 24 -6.98 -6.99 -3.29
C GLY A 24 -6.89 -6.34 -1.91
N VAL A 25 -5.76 -5.69 -1.58
CA VAL A 25 -5.59 -4.97 -0.30
C VAL A 25 -6.77 -4.04 -0.01
N GLN A 26 -7.29 -4.10 1.21
CA GLN A 26 -8.39 -3.23 1.68
C GLN A 26 -7.90 -2.13 2.63
N VAL A 27 -6.79 -2.37 3.33
CA VAL A 27 -6.16 -1.43 4.26
C VAL A 27 -4.65 -1.46 4.06
N ALA A 28 -4.04 -0.30 3.86
CA ALA A 28 -2.60 -0.09 3.81
C ALA A 28 -2.20 0.97 4.84
N VAL A 29 -1.24 0.65 5.71
CA VAL A 29 -0.78 1.58 6.75
C VAL A 29 0.73 1.47 6.89
N GLY A 30 1.39 2.59 7.13
CA GLY A 30 2.82 2.60 7.43
C GLY A 30 3.25 3.83 8.21
N TYR A 31 4.53 3.85 8.58
CA TYR A 31 5.17 4.99 9.19
C TYR A 31 6.27 5.51 8.24
N PRO A 32 6.43 6.83 8.04
CA PRO A 32 7.41 7.35 7.12
C PRO A 32 8.85 6.96 7.51
N GLY A 33 9.60 6.39 6.56
CA GLY A 33 11.00 6.04 6.71
C GLY A 33 11.59 5.51 5.39
N THR A 34 12.74 6.06 4.97
CA THR A 34 13.50 5.46 3.87
C THR A 34 14.07 4.11 4.31
N PRO A 35 14.13 3.10 3.41
CA PRO A 35 13.93 3.15 1.97
C PRO A 35 12.55 2.67 1.47
N SER A 36 11.49 2.70 2.30
CA SER A 36 10.19 2.07 1.99
C SER A 36 8.98 3.00 1.96
N SER A 37 9.14 4.29 2.30
CA SER A 37 8.05 5.28 2.29
C SER A 37 7.26 5.31 0.98
N GLU A 38 7.93 5.11 -0.15
CA GLU A 38 7.32 5.21 -1.47
C GLU A 38 6.23 4.14 -1.69
N VAL A 39 6.23 3.03 -0.96
CA VAL A 39 5.17 2.00 -1.05
C VAL A 39 3.83 2.59 -0.59
N VAL A 40 3.79 3.15 0.62
CA VAL A 40 2.57 3.69 1.23
C VAL A 40 2.17 5.00 0.56
N GLU A 41 3.13 5.80 0.11
CA GLU A 41 2.87 6.98 -0.70
C GLU A 41 2.19 6.61 -2.02
N THR A 42 2.75 5.65 -2.77
CA THR A 42 2.16 5.16 -4.03
C THR A 42 0.75 4.62 -3.83
N LEU A 43 0.52 3.85 -2.76
CA LEU A 43 -0.81 3.34 -2.41
C LEU A 43 -1.78 4.48 -2.06
N SER A 44 -1.34 5.47 -1.28
CA SER A 44 -2.17 6.60 -0.85
C SER A 44 -2.66 7.46 -2.03
N LEU A 45 -1.86 7.57 -3.09
CA LEU A 45 -2.23 8.33 -4.29
C LEU A 45 -3.42 7.73 -5.05
N VAL A 46 -3.66 6.41 -4.92
CA VAL A 46 -4.69 5.69 -5.69
C VAL A 46 -5.78 5.07 -4.81
N ALA A 47 -5.62 5.10 -3.48
CA ALA A 47 -6.50 4.47 -2.50
C ALA A 47 -7.97 4.86 -2.68
N LYS A 48 -8.25 6.16 -2.82
CA LYS A 48 -9.61 6.68 -3.01
C LYS A 48 -10.25 6.18 -4.30
N ASP A 49 -9.51 6.17 -5.39
CA ASP A 49 -10.03 5.79 -6.72
C ASP A 49 -10.25 4.28 -6.84
N LEU A 50 -9.47 3.49 -6.10
CA LEU A 50 -9.53 2.03 -6.09
C LEU A 50 -10.36 1.46 -4.91
N GLY A 51 -10.84 2.32 -4.02
CA GLY A 51 -11.79 1.94 -2.96
C GLY A 51 -11.18 1.20 -1.77
N PHE A 52 -9.91 1.46 -1.44
CA PHE A 52 -9.26 0.93 -0.23
C PHE A 52 -8.78 2.05 0.70
N HIS A 53 -8.51 1.74 1.96
CA HIS A 53 -8.01 2.69 2.94
C HIS A 53 -6.48 2.73 2.94
N ALA A 54 -5.90 3.92 2.92
CA ALA A 54 -4.45 4.11 3.05
C ALA A 54 -4.15 5.25 4.03
N GLU A 55 -3.28 5.02 5.01
CA GLU A 55 -2.95 6.03 6.01
C GLU A 55 -1.51 5.96 6.53
N TRP A 56 -1.06 7.09 7.10
CA TRP A 56 0.18 7.17 7.86
C TRP A 56 -0.11 7.04 9.36
N ALA A 57 0.62 6.15 10.02
CA ALA A 57 0.62 6.01 11.47
C ALA A 57 1.62 6.97 12.13
N ILE A 58 1.58 7.04 13.46
CA ILE A 58 2.52 7.86 14.27
C ILE A 58 3.85 7.16 14.56
N ASN A 59 3.93 5.85 14.40
CA ASN A 59 5.14 5.02 14.50
C ASN A 59 4.85 3.61 13.94
N GLU A 60 5.89 2.80 13.77
CA GLU A 60 5.82 1.45 13.21
C GLU A 60 4.96 0.51 14.05
N LYS A 61 4.98 0.66 15.38
CA LYS A 61 4.15 -0.15 16.27
C LYS A 61 2.67 0.11 16.03
N VAL A 62 2.27 1.38 15.93
CA VAL A 62 0.88 1.76 15.65
C VAL A 62 0.47 1.30 14.25
N ALA A 63 1.36 1.41 13.25
CA ALA A 63 1.09 0.87 11.92
C ALA A 63 0.80 -0.64 11.97
N PHE A 64 1.61 -1.38 12.72
CA PHE A 64 1.41 -2.82 12.90
C PHE A 64 0.08 -3.15 13.59
N ASP A 65 -0.26 -2.47 14.69
CA ASP A 65 -1.52 -2.69 15.41
C ASP A 65 -2.74 -2.43 14.51
N VAL A 66 -2.72 -1.36 13.71
CA VAL A 66 -3.80 -1.04 12.77
C VAL A 66 -3.92 -2.13 11.71
N ALA A 67 -2.79 -2.56 11.10
CA ALA A 67 -2.80 -3.60 10.08
C ALA A 67 -3.34 -4.94 10.62
N VAL A 68 -2.91 -5.34 11.82
CA VAL A 68 -3.39 -6.57 12.48
C VAL A 68 -4.87 -6.45 12.86
N GLY A 69 -5.30 -5.30 13.37
CA GLY A 69 -6.70 -5.04 13.68
C GLY A 69 -7.58 -5.19 12.44
N ALA A 70 -7.20 -4.53 11.34
CA ALA A 70 -7.90 -4.62 10.05
C ALA A 70 -7.94 -6.06 9.52
N ALA A 71 -6.82 -6.80 9.57
CA ALA A 71 -6.76 -8.18 9.11
C ALA A 71 -7.59 -9.17 9.97
N SER A 72 -7.80 -8.86 11.25
CA SER A 72 -8.51 -9.76 12.17
C SER A 72 -10.03 -9.64 12.10
N VAL A 73 -10.56 -8.48 11.67
CA VAL A 73 -12.01 -8.21 11.61
C VAL A 73 -12.53 -7.93 10.20
N GLY A 74 -11.62 -7.87 9.22
CA GLY A 74 -11.92 -7.62 7.81
C GLY A 74 -12.59 -8.76 7.08
#